data_AF-A0A656A3M1-F1
#
_entry.id   AF-A0A656A3M1-F1
#
_cell.length_a   1.000
_cell.length_b   1.000
_cell.length_c   1.000
_cell.angle_alpha   90.00
_cell.angle_beta   90.00
_cell.angle_gamma   90.00
#
_symmetry.space_group_name_H-M   'P 1'
#
loop_
_entity.id
_entity.type
_entity.pdbx_description
1 polymer ?
#
loop_
_entity_poly.entity_id
_entity_poly.type
_entity_poly.pdbx_seq_one_letter_code
_entity_poly.pdbx_strand_id
1 'polypeptide(L)'
;MNTHCRELDLLFRLGGDEFLLLFENTSLTDATLVMSHIGCRIQQTHYPYHAKVTVSVGLAEALRTDDPEQWFKRADQALYHSKKMGKNRVSFDEEHVIELNGDHCHALLGSTHGHR
;
A
#
# COMPACT_ATOMS: atom_id res chain seq x y z
N MET A 1 -7.43 16.81 7.60
CA MET A 1 -6.71 15.91 6.67
C MET A 1 -5.64 15.05 7.38
N ASN A 2 -5.77 14.75 8.69
CA ASN A 2 -4.78 13.93 9.41
C ASN A 2 -5.43 13.03 10.49
N THR A 3 -6.59 12.43 10.20
CA THR A 3 -7.36 11.65 11.20
C THR A 3 -7.04 10.16 11.22
N HIS A 4 -6.10 9.70 10.39
CA HIS A 4 -5.83 8.26 10.17
C HIS A 4 -4.35 7.89 10.17
N CYS A 5 -3.47 8.86 10.42
CA CYS A 5 -2.02 8.69 10.49
C CYS A 5 -1.57 9.20 11.86
N ARG A 6 -0.60 8.51 12.48
CA ARG A 6 -0.03 8.91 13.78
C ARG A 6 0.73 10.23 13.62
N GLU A 7 1.00 10.92 14.72
CA GLU A 7 1.68 12.23 14.72
C GLU A 7 3.08 12.20 14.07
N LEU A 8 3.70 11.02 13.95
CA LEU A 8 5.01 10.77 13.33
C LEU A 8 4.95 10.27 11.87
N ASP A 9 3.76 9.95 11.36
CA ASP A 9 3.61 9.44 9.99
C ASP A 9 3.63 10.62 9.01
N LEU A 10 4.56 10.60 8.06
CA LEU A 10 4.76 11.70 7.12
C LEU A 10 4.10 11.41 5.77
N LEU A 11 3.24 12.31 5.31
CA LEU A 11 2.57 12.25 4.02
C LEU A 11 3.16 13.28 3.05
N PHE A 12 3.66 12.82 1.91
CA PHE A 12 4.18 13.65 0.83
C PHE A 12 3.40 13.42 -0.46
N ARG A 13 3.27 14.46 -1.28
CA ARG A 13 2.81 14.36 -2.67
C ARG A 13 4.01 14.50 -3.59
N LEU A 14 4.30 13.47 -4.38
CA LEU A 14 5.44 13.45 -5.28
C LEU A 14 5.14 14.21 -6.59
N GLY A 15 3.91 14.11 -7.07
CA GLY A 15 3.44 14.75 -8.29
C GLY A 15 2.19 14.06 -8.82
N GLY A 16 1.39 14.73 -9.66
CA GLY A 16 0.18 14.12 -10.23
C GLY A 16 -0.76 13.54 -9.17
N ASP A 17 -1.04 12.24 -9.26
CA ASP A 17 -1.82 11.41 -8.34
C ASP A 17 -0.95 10.50 -7.44
N GLU A 18 0.36 10.76 -7.36
CA GLU A 18 1.32 9.96 -6.61
C GLU A 18 1.66 10.55 -5.24
N PHE A 19 1.57 9.70 -4.21
CA PHE A 19 1.78 10.03 -2.81
C PHE A 19 2.76 9.05 -2.17
N LEU A 20 3.53 9.54 -1.20
CA LEU A 20 4.44 8.76 -0.37
C LEU A 20 4.04 8.92 1.09
N LEU A 21 3.84 7.80 1.79
CA LEU A 21 3.65 7.77 3.23
C LEU A 21 4.87 7.09 3.86
N LEU A 22 5.49 7.77 4.82
CA LEU A 22 6.57 7.21 5.62
C LEU A 22 6.04 6.93 7.03
N PHE A 23 6.21 5.69 7.46
CA PHE A 23 5.85 5.24 8.80
C PHE A 23 7.13 5.08 9.63
N GLU A 24 7.17 5.67 10.81
CA GLU A 24 8.27 5.48 11.75
C GLU A 24 7.96 4.31 12.69
N ASN A 25 8.97 3.48 13.00
CA ASN A 25 8.87 2.37 13.95
C ASN A 25 7.65 1.45 13.71
N THR A 26 7.33 1.18 12.44
CA THR A 26 6.15 0.44 12.04
C THR A 26 6.56 -0.76 11.20
N SER A 27 6.06 -1.95 11.59
CA SER A 27 6.33 -3.18 10.87
C SER A 27 5.62 -3.20 9.52
N LEU A 28 6.09 -4.03 8.59
CA LEU A 28 5.42 -4.22 7.29
C LEU A 28 3.96 -4.65 7.46
N THR A 29 3.67 -5.54 8.44
CA THR A 29 2.32 -6.02 8.73
C THR A 29 1.40 -4.91 9.23
N ASP A 30 1.88 -4.06 10.13
CA ASP A 30 1.09 -2.94 10.64
C ASP A 30 0.85 -1.88 9.56
N ALA A 31 1.90 -1.54 8.79
CA ALA A 31 1.78 -0.63 7.65
C ALA A 31 0.76 -1.14 6.63
N THR A 32 0.77 -2.45 6.39
CA THR A 32 -0.20 -3.12 5.52
C THR A 32 -1.63 -2.98 6.02
N LEU A 33 -1.87 -3.18 7.32
CA LEU A 33 -3.20 -2.99 7.91
C LEU A 33 -3.68 -1.53 7.78
N VAL A 34 -2.80 -0.58 8.09
CA VAL A 34 -3.09 0.87 8.00
C VAL A 34 -3.43 1.25 6.56
N MET A 35 -2.60 0.85 5.60
CA MET A 35 -2.82 1.17 4.18
C MET A 35 -4.04 0.48 3.61
N SER A 36 -4.35 -0.73 4.06
CA SER A 36 -5.57 -1.43 3.64
C SER A 36 -6.82 -0.69 4.13
N HIS A 37 -6.81 -0.26 5.39
CA HIS A 37 -7.89 0.55 5.95
C HIS A 37 -8.05 1.90 5.24
N ILE A 38 -6.95 2.61 4.97
CA ILE A 38 -6.97 3.86 4.18
C ILE A 38 -7.55 3.61 2.79
N GLY A 39 -7.11 2.55 2.12
CA GLY A 39 -7.58 2.18 0.78
C GLY A 39 -9.08 1.90 0.72
N CYS A 40 -9.60 1.10 1.67
CA CYS A 40 -11.04 0.85 1.77
C CYS A 40 -11.82 2.14 2.02
N ARG A 41 -11.35 3.02 2.90
CA ARG A 41 -12.01 4.31 3.16
C ARG A 41 -12.00 5.22 1.94
N ILE A 42 -10.90 5.26 1.18
CA ILE A 42 -10.84 5.98 -0.10
C ILE A 42 -11.90 5.45 -1.05
N GLN A 43 -12.01 4.13 -1.20
CA GLN A 43 -12.99 3.49 -2.09
C GLN A 43 -14.45 3.75 -1.69
N GLN A 44 -14.73 3.77 -0.39
CA GLN A 44 -16.08 3.96 0.16
C GLN A 44 -16.51 5.44 0.25
N THR A 45 -15.57 6.37 0.08
CA THR A 45 -15.88 7.80 0.13
C THR A 45 -16.75 8.21 -1.05
N HIS A 46 -17.79 9.00 -0.78
CA HIS A 46 -18.61 9.56 -1.84
C HIS A 46 -17.92 10.76 -2.49
N TYR A 47 -17.47 10.59 -3.73
CA TYR A 47 -16.88 11.68 -4.51
C TYR A 47 -17.91 12.40 -5.37
N PRO A 48 -17.65 13.65 -5.79
CA PRO A 48 -18.47 14.37 -6.77
C PRO A 48 -18.69 13.56 -8.04
N TYR A 49 -19.83 13.76 -8.70
CA TYR A 49 -20.20 13.11 -9.96
C TYR A 49 -20.21 11.57 -9.93
N HIS A 50 -20.38 10.97 -8.75
CA HIS A 50 -20.30 9.51 -8.55
C HIS A 50 -18.98 8.90 -9.05
N ALA A 51 -17.89 9.67 -9.01
CA ALA A 51 -16.58 9.17 -9.38
C ALA A 51 -16.17 8.01 -8.46
N LYS A 52 -15.63 6.94 -9.06
CA LYS A 52 -15.03 5.83 -8.33
C LYS A 52 -13.53 6.07 -8.23
N VAL A 53 -13.05 6.30 -7.01
CA VAL A 53 -11.63 6.53 -6.72
C VAL A 53 -11.11 5.35 -5.91
N THR A 54 -9.98 4.80 -6.33
CA THR A 54 -9.26 3.72 -5.64
C THR A 54 -7.78 4.06 -5.56
N VAL A 55 -7.04 3.33 -4.73
CA VAL A 55 -5.60 3.48 -4.59
C VAL A 55 -4.90 2.14 -4.81
N SER A 56 -3.73 2.17 -5.44
CA SER A 56 -2.81 1.03 -5.49
C SER A 56 -1.60 1.41 -4.65
N VAL A 57 -1.11 0.49 -3.81
CA VAL A 57 -0.07 0.80 -2.82
C VAL A 57 1.05 -0.22 -2.91
N GLY A 58 2.27 0.26 -3.00
CA GLY A 58 3.48 -0.53 -2.77
C GLY A 58 4.06 -0.22 -1.40
N LEU A 59 4.32 -1.24 -0.60
CA LEU A 59 4.93 -1.13 0.72
C LEU A 59 6.32 -1.75 0.73
N ALA A 60 7.22 -1.15 1.50
CA ALA A 60 8.52 -1.72 1.78
C ALA A 60 8.92 -1.34 3.21
N GLU A 61 9.35 -2.31 4.00
CA GLU A 61 10.02 -2.07 5.29
C GLU A 61 11.49 -1.74 5.05
N ALA A 62 12.03 -0.75 5.76
CA ALA A 62 13.44 -0.38 5.66
C ALA A 62 14.33 -1.46 6.31
N LEU A 63 15.28 -2.00 5.55
CA LEU A 63 16.24 -2.98 6.03
C LEU A 63 17.54 -2.28 6.45
N ARG A 64 18.29 -2.89 7.38
CA ARG A 64 19.56 -2.33 7.86
C ARG A 64 20.62 -2.18 6.76
N THR A 65 20.45 -2.89 5.66
CA THR A 65 21.36 -2.90 4.51
C THR A 65 20.94 -1.95 3.40
N ASP A 66 19.76 -1.34 3.49
CA ASP A 66 19.27 -0.46 2.44
C ASP A 66 19.97 0.90 2.51
N ASP A 67 20.29 1.43 1.33
CA ASP A 67 20.29 2.87 1.13
C ASP A 67 18.86 3.38 0.81
N PRO A 68 18.59 4.70 0.95
CA PRO A 68 17.25 5.24 0.69
C PRO A 68 16.72 4.96 -0.73
N GLU A 69 17.58 4.86 -1.74
CA GLU A 69 17.19 4.59 -3.12
C GLU A 69 16.73 3.14 -3.28
N GLN A 70 17.44 2.19 -2.68
CA GLN A 70 17.07 0.78 -2.65
C GLN A 70 15.73 0.55 -1.95
N TRP A 71 15.54 1.19 -0.79
CA TRP A 71 14.29 1.10 -0.05
C TRP A 71 13.11 1.65 -0.88
N PHE A 72 13.28 2.84 -1.46
CA PHE A 72 12.27 3.45 -2.31
C PHE A 72 11.96 2.60 -3.55
N LYS A 73 12.99 2.04 -4.20
CA LYS A 73 12.84 1.17 -5.37
C LYS A 73 12.02 -0.08 -5.06
N ARG A 74 12.18 -0.70 -3.89
CA ARG A 74 11.35 -1.85 -3.48
C ARG A 74 9.88 -1.46 -3.33
N ALA A 75 9.60 -0.31 -2.72
CA ALA A 75 8.23 0.20 -2.62
C ALA A 75 7.62 0.48 -4.01
N ASP A 76 8.38 1.09 -4.92
CA ASP A 76 7.94 1.35 -6.29
C ASP A 76 7.69 0.06 -7.09
N GLN A 77 8.57 -0.94 -6.96
CA GLN A 77 8.38 -2.26 -7.55
C GLN A 77 7.09 -2.91 -7.05
N ALA A 78 6.86 -2.92 -5.73
CA ALA A 78 5.62 -3.43 -5.15
C ALA A 78 4.38 -2.68 -5.67
N LEU A 79 4.45 -1.35 -5.82
CA LEU A 79 3.38 -0.54 -6.40
C LEU A 79 3.12 -0.92 -7.86
N TYR A 80 4.19 -1.13 -8.63
CA TYR A 80 4.09 -1.58 -10.00
C TYR A 80 3.40 -2.95 -10.12
N HIS A 81 3.71 -3.89 -9.21
CA HIS A 81 3.00 -5.17 -9.12
C HIS A 81 1.51 -4.98 -8.80
N SER A 82 1.17 -4.10 -7.85
CA SER A 82 -0.21 -3.73 -7.56
C SER A 82 -0.94 -3.21 -8.81
N LYS A 83 -0.30 -2.34 -9.59
CA LYS A 83 -0.86 -1.80 -10.84
C LYS A 83 -1.04 -2.89 -11.91
N LYS A 84 -0.10 -3.83 -12.02
CA LYS A 84 -0.17 -4.96 -12.98
C LYS A 84 -1.26 -5.98 -12.64
N MET A 85 -1.50 -6.24 -11.37
CA MET A 85 -2.49 -7.23 -10.91
C MET A 85 -3.93 -6.71 -10.89
N GLY A 86 -4.21 -5.57 -11.52
CA GLY A 86 -5.57 -5.03 -11.65
C GLY A 86 -5.89 -3.85 -10.73
N LYS A 87 -4.88 -3.24 -10.08
CA LYS A 87 -5.01 -2.06 -9.21
C LYS A 87 -5.87 -2.34 -7.97
N ASN A 88 -6.18 -1.29 -7.20
CA ASN A 88 -7.03 -1.34 -5.98
C ASN A 88 -6.56 -2.40 -4.95
N ARG A 89 -5.27 -2.37 -4.63
CA ARG A 89 -4.61 -3.39 -3.80
C ARG A 89 -3.37 -2.83 -3.12
N VAL A 90 -2.92 -3.55 -2.09
CA VAL A 90 -1.66 -3.34 -1.40
C VAL A 90 -0.74 -4.52 -1.73
N SER A 91 0.49 -4.24 -2.12
CA SER A 91 1.54 -5.24 -2.33
C SER A 91 2.79 -4.84 -1.57
N PHE A 92 3.59 -5.81 -1.15
CA PHE A 92 4.94 -5.57 -0.61
C PHE A 92 6.03 -6.40 -1.30
N ASP A 93 5.64 -7.43 -2.03
CA ASP A 93 6.46 -8.17 -2.99
C ASP A 93 5.56 -8.83 -4.06
N GLU A 94 6.11 -9.74 -4.88
CA GLU A 94 5.38 -10.45 -5.94
C GLU A 94 4.41 -11.53 -5.42
N GLU A 95 4.61 -12.04 -4.22
CA GLU A 95 3.88 -13.19 -3.66
C GLU A 95 2.77 -12.77 -2.70
N HIS A 96 2.88 -11.57 -2.13
CA HIS A 96 1.96 -11.07 -1.12
C HIS A 96 1.17 -9.85 -1.61
N VAL A 97 -0.10 -10.09 -1.89
CA VAL A 97 -1.03 -9.10 -2.43
C VAL A 97 -2.31 -9.10 -1.60
N ILE A 98 -2.79 -7.92 -1.23
CA ILE A 98 -4.03 -7.76 -0.49
C ILE A 98 -4.98 -6.93 -1.33
N GLU A 99 -6.13 -7.53 -1.66
CA GLU A 99 -7.17 -6.81 -2.38
C GLU A 99 -8.01 -5.96 -1.45
N LEU A 100 -8.26 -4.73 -1.89
CA LEU A 100 -9.11 -3.79 -1.19
C LEU A 100 -10.56 -4.00 -1.65
N ASN A 101 -11.22 -4.98 -1.04
CA ASN A 101 -12.59 -5.35 -1.37
C ASN A 101 -13.56 -4.88 -0.28
N GLY A 102 -14.01 -3.62 -0.35
CA GLY A 102 -15.10 -3.11 0.51
C GLY A 102 -14.87 -3.34 2.01
N ASP A 103 -15.90 -3.81 2.72
CA ASP A 103 -15.92 -3.95 4.19
C ASP A 103 -14.92 -4.98 4.76
N HIS A 104 -14.24 -5.77 3.91
CA HIS A 104 -13.30 -6.81 4.33
C HIS A 104 -12.02 -6.83 3.48
N CYS A 105 -10.89 -6.46 4.08
CA CYS A 105 -9.56 -6.65 3.50
C CYS A 105 -9.19 -8.14 3.56
N HIS A 106 -9.18 -8.84 2.43
CA HIS A 106 -8.73 -10.24 2.37
C HIS A 106 -7.30 -10.30 1.84
N ALA A 107 -6.41 -10.96 2.57
CA ALA A 107 -5.10 -11.31 2.05
C ALA A 107 -5.25 -12.39 0.96
N LEU A 108 -4.77 -12.10 -0.25
CA LEU A 108 -4.51 -13.13 -1.24
C LEU A 108 -3.10 -13.65 -0.94
N LEU A 109 -3.01 -14.76 -0.22
CA LEU A 109 -1.77 -15.52 -0.22
C LEU A 109 -1.59 -16.07 -1.63
N GLY A 110 -0.55 -15.61 -2.33
CA GLY A 110 -0.10 -16.24 -3.56
C GLY A 110 0.11 -17.72 -3.29
N SER A 111 -0.76 -18.56 -3.87
CA SER A 111 -0.59 -20.01 -3.79
C SER A 111 0.55 -20.40 -4.72
N THR A 112 1.78 -20.43 -4.22
CA THR A 112 2.92 -20.99 -4.97
C THR A 112 3.68 -21.99 -4.13
N HIS A 113 3.41 -23.26 -4.46
CA HIS A 113 4.33 -24.39 -4.52
C HIS A 113 5.35 -24.55 -3.40
N GLY A 114 5.14 -25.61 -2.60
CA GLY A 114 6.18 -26.17 -1.76
C GLY A 114 7.48 -26.39 -2.55
N HIS A 115 8.54 -25.75 -2.10
CA HIS A 115 9.90 -26.17 -2.37
C HIS A 115 10.36 -27.10 -1.24
N ARG A 116 10.29 -28.40 -1.54
CA ARG A 116 11.33 -29.36 -1.17
C ARG A 116 12.11 -29.71 -2.43
#